data_AF-A0AAV8G5M3-F1
#
_entry.id   AF-A0AAV8G5M3-F1
#
_cell.length_a   1.000
_cell.length_b   1.000
_cell.length_c   1.000
_cell.angle_alpha   90.00
_cell.angle_beta   90.00
_cell.angle_gamma   90.00
#
_symmetry.space_group_name_H-M   'P 1'
#
loop_
_entity.id
_entity.type
_entity.pdbx_description
1 polymer ?
#
loop_
_entity_poly.entity_id
_entity_poly.type
_entity_poly.pdbx_seq_one_letter_code
_entity_poly.pdbx_strand_id
1 'polypeptide(L)'
;MGAKESRPSSSHYGYSGDYGYGNTNSGYGNYPGYGNNNTSGYGNDNSGYGDRPGYGSTYNPSYSSYDHNSNTQSRSENTRGRVHSKYSRIGDDYRTLNQVTDALSHAGLESSNLIVGIDFTKSNEWTGKLSFGRRSLHDIGTAQNPYEQAISIIGRTLSVFDEDNLIPCFGFGDASTHDQEVFSFYSDNRPCNGFEEALDRYREIVPNLRLAGPTSFAPIIETAISIVDSTGGQYHVLLIIADGQVTRSVDTQSGQLSTQERATIDAIVKASQYPLSIVLVGVGDGPWDMMHEFDDNIPSRAFDNFQFVNFTEIMSKSIPTERKEAEFALAALMEIPSQYKATIDLQLLGRRRGIPPRECLPPPSRNAYSRGNSFNQRPSSTSNYGRRPPTTTYSSESTLEDKLICPICMWRSKDCAFGCGHQTCYDCGRDLERCPICQSTITTKIKLY
;
A
#
# COMPACT_ATOMS: atom_id res chain seq x y z
N MET A 1 31.99 1.84 -54.80
CA MET A 1 33.41 2.21 -54.97
C MET A 1 33.67 3.48 -54.17
N GLY A 2 34.68 3.47 -53.28
CA GLY A 2 35.35 4.69 -52.80
C GLY A 2 34.85 5.31 -51.50
N ALA A 3 35.57 5.02 -50.41
CA ALA A 3 35.43 5.57 -49.07
C ALA A 3 35.92 7.04 -48.95
N LYS A 4 35.55 7.72 -47.85
CA LYS A 4 36.51 8.42 -46.96
C LYS A 4 35.87 8.89 -45.65
N GLU A 5 36.44 8.38 -44.56
CA GLU A 5 36.23 8.75 -43.16
C GLU A 5 36.83 10.13 -42.84
N SER A 6 36.30 10.78 -41.81
CA SER A 6 36.93 11.92 -41.13
C SER A 6 36.89 11.72 -39.61
N ARG A 7 38.08 11.76 -39.00
CA ARG A 7 38.34 12.02 -37.57
C ARG A 7 38.96 13.43 -37.44
N PRO A 8 38.81 14.09 -36.29
CA PRO A 8 40.00 14.51 -35.50
C PRO A 8 39.79 14.23 -33.98
N SER A 9 40.72 13.64 -33.23
CA SER A 9 42.02 14.11 -32.69
C SER A 9 41.92 15.05 -31.47
N SER A 10 42.37 14.52 -30.34
CA SER A 10 42.59 15.12 -29.02
C SER A 10 43.79 16.07 -28.94
N SER A 11 43.76 17.02 -28.01
CA SER A 11 44.99 17.59 -27.41
C SER A 11 44.79 18.04 -25.96
N HIS A 12 45.62 17.45 -25.09
CA HIS A 12 45.97 17.88 -23.73
C HIS A 12 46.98 19.04 -23.79
N TYR A 13 46.95 19.97 -22.82
CA TYR A 13 48.14 20.53 -22.12
C TYR A 13 47.68 21.19 -20.81
N GLY A 14 48.49 21.06 -19.76
CA GLY A 14 48.18 21.49 -18.39
C GLY A 14 49.12 22.52 -17.76
N TYR A 15 48.75 22.86 -16.53
CA TYR A 15 49.53 23.28 -15.34
C TYR A 15 50.39 24.57 -15.35
N SER A 16 50.06 25.50 -14.45
CA SER A 16 50.81 25.80 -13.18
C SER A 16 50.64 27.26 -12.72
N GLY A 17 50.51 27.49 -11.40
CA GLY A 17 50.66 28.81 -10.77
C GLY A 17 50.17 28.85 -9.32
N ASP A 18 51.13 28.84 -8.40
CA ASP A 18 51.08 28.58 -6.94
C ASP A 18 51.03 29.88 -6.09
N TYR A 19 51.19 29.72 -4.76
CA TYR A 19 51.33 30.67 -3.61
C TYR A 19 50.04 30.92 -2.80
N GLY A 20 49.94 30.70 -1.48
CA GLY A 20 50.89 30.26 -0.45
C GLY A 20 50.52 30.84 0.95
N TYR A 21 50.47 29.94 1.95
CA TYR A 21 50.72 30.10 3.41
C TYR A 21 49.78 30.85 4.39
N GLY A 22 49.46 30.13 5.48
CA GLY A 22 49.05 30.63 6.79
C GLY A 22 48.81 29.49 7.80
N ASN A 23 49.83 29.20 8.63
CA ASN A 23 49.93 28.09 9.59
C ASN A 23 49.75 28.60 11.03
N THR A 24 49.04 27.87 11.91
CA THR A 24 49.36 27.80 13.35
C THR A 24 48.90 26.46 13.95
N ASN A 25 49.73 25.97 14.87
CA ASN A 25 49.90 24.61 15.38
C ASN A 25 49.42 24.47 16.85
N SER A 26 49.47 23.22 17.36
CA SER A 26 49.41 22.71 18.75
C SER A 26 48.04 22.17 19.20
N GLY A 27 47.88 20.99 19.83
CA GLY A 27 48.80 19.96 20.31
C GLY A 27 48.04 18.93 21.20
N TYR A 28 48.55 17.70 21.23
CA TYR A 28 48.16 16.43 21.89
C TYR A 28 47.49 16.41 23.29
N GLY A 29 46.71 15.33 23.56
CA GLY A 29 46.56 14.77 24.91
C GLY A 29 45.39 13.78 25.21
N ASN A 30 45.67 12.47 25.11
CA ASN A 30 45.23 11.30 25.92
C ASN A 30 43.77 10.92 26.33
N TYR A 31 43.53 9.60 26.16
CA TYR A 31 42.51 8.66 26.70
C TYR A 31 42.46 8.58 28.26
N PRO A 32 41.36 8.06 28.89
CA PRO A 32 41.18 6.61 29.10
C PRO A 32 39.72 6.07 29.06
N GLY A 33 39.63 4.74 28.89
CA GLY A 33 38.38 3.96 28.83
C GLY A 33 37.87 3.46 30.19
N TYR A 34 36.64 2.92 30.17
CA TYR A 34 35.97 2.32 31.33
C TYR A 34 35.88 0.80 31.18
N GLY A 35 36.42 0.09 32.17
CA GLY A 35 36.18 -1.32 32.42
C GLY A 35 35.16 -1.51 33.55
N ASN A 36 34.34 -2.55 33.46
CA ASN A 36 33.39 -2.98 34.49
C ASN A 36 33.97 -4.19 35.22
N ASN A 37 34.03 -4.14 36.55
CA ASN A 37 34.36 -5.25 37.43
C ASN A 37 33.24 -5.52 38.44
N ASN A 38 32.90 -6.81 38.58
CA ASN A 38 32.18 -7.40 39.71
C ASN A 38 32.94 -7.17 41.04
N THR A 39 32.23 -6.96 42.14
CA THR A 39 32.35 -7.76 43.39
C THR A 39 31.38 -7.34 44.49
N SER A 40 31.02 -8.35 45.29
CA SER A 40 30.06 -8.43 46.40
C SER A 40 30.47 -7.69 47.68
N GLY A 41 29.52 -7.42 48.58
CA GLY A 41 29.80 -7.00 49.96
C GLY A 41 28.55 -6.91 50.84
N TYR A 42 28.56 -7.66 51.94
CA TYR A 42 27.54 -7.84 52.97
C TYR A 42 27.22 -6.57 53.79
N GLY A 43 26.01 -6.49 54.35
CA GLY A 43 25.63 -5.58 55.43
C GLY A 43 24.27 -5.95 56.04
N ASN A 44 24.33 -6.56 57.22
CA ASN A 44 23.22 -7.07 58.05
C ASN A 44 22.72 -5.94 58.96
N ASP A 45 21.42 -5.83 59.22
CA ASP A 45 20.91 -5.34 60.50
C ASP A 45 19.49 -5.81 60.78
N ASN A 46 19.28 -6.07 62.07
CA ASN A 46 18.34 -6.97 62.71
C ASN A 46 17.19 -6.21 63.42
N SER A 47 16.24 -6.97 63.98
CA SER A 47 15.22 -6.65 65.01
C SER A 47 13.79 -6.39 64.47
N GLY A 48 12.73 -7.08 64.92
CA GLY A 48 12.64 -8.11 65.96
C GLY A 48 11.20 -8.59 66.26
N TYR A 49 11.19 -9.71 67.00
CA TYR A 49 10.23 -10.20 68.02
C TYR A 49 8.77 -10.62 67.70
N GLY A 50 8.44 -11.84 68.20
CA GLY A 50 7.10 -12.25 68.67
C GLY A 50 6.64 -13.64 68.20
N ASP A 51 7.20 -14.75 68.74
CA ASP A 51 6.58 -15.66 69.74
C ASP A 51 5.62 -16.79 69.24
N ARG A 52 6.16 -18.02 69.29
CA ARG A 52 5.67 -19.41 69.61
C ARG A 52 4.20 -19.68 70.10
N PRO A 53 3.77 -20.95 70.32
CA PRO A 53 3.86 -22.22 69.53
C PRO A 53 2.59 -23.13 69.63
N GLY A 54 2.56 -24.32 69.00
CA GLY A 54 1.91 -25.52 69.62
C GLY A 54 1.04 -26.50 68.78
N TYR A 55 1.63 -27.69 68.52
CA TYR A 55 1.10 -29.08 68.62
C TYR A 55 -0.25 -29.59 68.05
N GLY A 56 -0.19 -30.78 67.40
CA GLY A 56 -1.25 -31.82 67.34
C GLY A 56 -1.60 -32.32 65.92
N SER A 57 -0.95 -33.37 65.38
CA SER A 57 -1.30 -34.82 65.40
C SER A 57 -2.59 -35.26 64.67
N THR A 58 -2.37 -36.04 63.60
CA THR A 58 -3.08 -37.27 63.14
C THR A 58 -4.52 -37.28 62.60
N TYR A 59 -4.66 -38.15 61.58
CA TYR A 59 -5.83 -38.87 61.05
C TYR A 59 -6.63 -38.28 59.88
N ASN A 60 -6.45 -38.97 58.74
CA ASN A 60 -7.31 -39.03 57.56
C ASN A 60 -8.64 -39.73 57.93
N PRO A 61 -9.76 -39.40 57.27
CA PRO A 61 -10.26 -40.39 56.32
C PRO A 61 -10.80 -39.79 55.01
N SER A 62 -10.50 -40.55 53.96
CA SER A 62 -11.00 -40.48 52.60
C SER A 62 -12.53 -40.45 52.50
N TYR A 63 -13.06 -39.51 51.71
CA TYR A 63 -14.27 -39.68 50.92
C TYR A 63 -14.08 -38.99 49.56
N SER A 64 -14.26 -39.77 48.50
CA SER A 64 -14.18 -39.34 47.10
C SER A 64 -15.33 -38.40 46.76
N SER A 65 -15.02 -37.22 46.24
CA SER A 65 -15.95 -36.39 45.47
C SER A 65 -15.30 -36.04 44.13
N TYR A 66 -15.98 -36.43 43.06
CA TYR A 66 -15.70 -36.04 41.70
C TYR A 66 -15.68 -34.52 41.59
N ASP A 67 -14.56 -33.94 41.18
CA ASP A 67 -14.50 -32.55 40.76
C ASP A 67 -13.92 -32.42 39.36
N HIS A 68 -14.67 -31.71 38.51
CA HIS A 68 -14.39 -31.46 37.11
C HIS A 68 -13.06 -30.71 36.97
N ASN A 69 -12.09 -31.34 36.30
CA ASN A 69 -10.83 -30.70 35.96
C ASN A 69 -11.04 -29.70 34.81
N SER A 70 -11.37 -28.46 35.16
CA SER A 70 -11.34 -27.28 34.31
C SER A 70 -9.89 -26.83 34.04
N ASN A 71 -9.09 -27.69 33.41
CA ASN A 71 -7.65 -27.43 33.20
C ASN A 71 -7.19 -27.65 31.75
N THR A 72 -8.13 -27.64 30.81
CA THR A 72 -7.86 -27.70 29.36
C THR A 72 -7.92 -26.33 28.66
N GLN A 73 -8.49 -25.29 29.30
CA GLN A 73 -8.48 -23.92 28.75
C GLN A 73 -7.15 -23.18 28.99
N SER A 74 -6.56 -23.30 30.17
CA SER A 74 -5.32 -22.59 30.56
C SER A 74 -4.07 -22.99 29.75
N ARG A 75 -3.98 -24.26 29.32
CA ARG A 75 -2.83 -24.76 28.54
C ARG A 75 -2.90 -24.38 27.05
N SER A 76 -4.09 -24.19 26.51
CA SER A 76 -4.28 -23.77 25.10
C SER A 76 -4.01 -22.28 24.92
N GLU A 77 -4.39 -21.43 25.88
CA GLU A 77 -4.07 -20.00 25.88
C GLU A 77 -2.56 -19.74 26.00
N ASN A 78 -1.86 -20.48 26.87
CA ASN A 78 -0.41 -20.32 27.06
C ASN A 78 0.40 -20.77 25.82
N THR A 79 -0.13 -21.73 25.06
CA THR A 79 0.48 -22.19 23.79
C THR A 79 0.20 -21.20 22.65
N ARG A 80 -1.03 -20.68 22.56
CA ARG A 80 -1.40 -19.63 21.60
C ARG A 80 -0.62 -18.33 21.83
N GLY A 81 -0.44 -17.90 23.09
CA GLY A 81 0.36 -16.74 23.43
C GLY A 81 1.84 -16.89 23.03
N ARG A 82 2.40 -18.09 23.16
CA ARG A 82 3.78 -18.39 22.74
C ARG A 82 3.95 -18.41 21.22
N VAL A 83 2.96 -18.93 20.48
CA VAL A 83 2.95 -18.90 19.00
C VAL A 83 2.79 -17.48 18.48
N HIS A 84 1.89 -16.70 19.08
CA HIS A 84 1.68 -15.28 18.73
C HIS A 84 2.93 -14.43 19.00
N SER A 85 3.65 -14.67 20.11
CA SER A 85 4.92 -13.98 20.37
C SER A 85 5.99 -14.31 19.33
N LYS A 86 6.03 -15.56 18.86
CA LYS A 86 7.02 -16.03 17.87
C LYS A 86 6.87 -15.35 16.51
N TYR A 87 5.64 -15.11 16.07
CA TYR A 87 5.32 -14.53 14.76
C TYR A 87 4.86 -13.08 14.84
N SER A 88 5.20 -12.37 15.93
CA SER A 88 4.80 -10.98 16.12
C SER A 88 5.53 -10.01 15.18
N ARG A 89 6.79 -10.35 14.86
CA ARG A 89 7.66 -9.68 13.90
C ARG A 89 8.50 -10.74 13.18
N ILE A 90 8.55 -10.69 11.86
CA ILE A 90 9.43 -11.55 11.06
C ILE A 90 10.65 -10.71 10.63
N GLY A 91 11.83 -11.34 10.55
CA GLY A 91 13.07 -10.65 10.19
C GLY A 91 13.60 -11.07 8.81
N ASP A 92 14.55 -10.28 8.31
CA ASP A 92 15.24 -10.55 7.05
C ASP A 92 16.24 -11.72 7.16
N ASP A 93 15.74 -12.95 7.07
CA ASP A 93 16.52 -14.16 7.30
C ASP A 93 17.25 -14.69 6.04
N TYR A 94 16.94 -14.17 4.85
CA TYR A 94 17.41 -14.71 3.57
C TYR A 94 18.32 -13.75 2.79
N ARG A 95 19.30 -14.32 2.08
CA ARG A 95 20.26 -13.54 1.25
C ARG A 95 20.15 -13.83 -0.25
N THR A 96 19.46 -14.91 -0.64
CA THR A 96 19.30 -15.30 -2.04
C THR A 96 17.91 -15.90 -2.28
N LEU A 97 17.42 -15.80 -3.52
CA LEU A 97 16.16 -16.44 -3.92
C LEU A 97 16.16 -17.94 -3.68
N ASN A 98 17.27 -18.63 -3.92
CA ASN A 98 17.35 -20.07 -3.66
C ASN A 98 17.11 -20.41 -2.18
N GLN A 99 17.61 -19.60 -1.24
CA GLN A 99 17.35 -19.83 0.18
C GLN A 99 15.87 -19.65 0.53
N VAL A 100 15.18 -18.69 -0.10
CA VAL A 100 13.74 -18.51 0.03
C VAL A 100 13.00 -19.70 -0.55
N THR A 101 13.30 -20.09 -1.80
CA THR A 101 12.68 -21.25 -2.47
C THR A 101 12.88 -22.53 -1.67
N ASP A 102 14.09 -22.76 -1.16
CA ASP A 102 14.40 -23.88 -0.29
C ASP A 102 13.56 -23.80 0.98
N ALA A 103 13.46 -22.63 1.63
CA ALA A 103 12.65 -22.47 2.84
C ALA A 103 11.14 -22.69 2.60
N LEU A 104 10.60 -22.21 1.47
CA LEU A 104 9.21 -22.46 1.07
C LEU A 104 8.97 -23.96 0.86
N SER A 105 9.87 -24.62 0.12
CA SER A 105 9.80 -26.07 -0.11
C SER A 105 9.89 -26.87 1.20
N HIS A 106 10.81 -26.52 2.10
CA HIS A 106 10.94 -27.16 3.41
C HIS A 106 9.75 -26.89 4.33
N ALA A 107 9.09 -25.73 4.20
CA ALA A 107 7.85 -25.43 4.91
C ALA A 107 6.64 -26.21 4.36
N GLY A 108 6.79 -26.84 3.18
CA GLY A 108 5.73 -27.58 2.50
C GLY A 108 4.81 -26.67 1.68
N LEU A 109 5.30 -25.51 1.22
CA LEU A 109 4.60 -24.72 0.21
C LEU A 109 5.04 -25.22 -1.16
N GLU A 110 4.22 -26.08 -1.76
CA GLU A 110 4.46 -26.60 -3.11
C GLU A 110 3.91 -25.66 -4.19
N SER A 111 2.85 -24.92 -3.88
CA SER A 111 2.21 -23.92 -4.73
C SER A 111 1.51 -22.87 -3.86
N SER A 112 1.32 -21.66 -4.40
CA SER A 112 0.55 -20.57 -3.81
C SER A 112 -0.39 -19.97 -4.85
N ASN A 113 -1.33 -19.13 -4.42
CA ASN A 113 -2.21 -18.38 -5.32
C ASN A 113 -1.90 -16.90 -5.18
N LEU A 114 -1.74 -16.19 -6.29
CA LEU A 114 -1.45 -14.76 -6.30
C LEU A 114 -2.71 -13.93 -6.55
N ILE A 115 -2.83 -12.81 -5.85
CA ILE A 115 -3.87 -11.78 -6.11
C ILE A 115 -3.15 -10.46 -6.33
N VAL A 116 -3.58 -9.65 -7.31
CA VAL A 116 -2.99 -8.35 -7.60
C VAL A 116 -3.98 -7.22 -7.39
N GLY A 117 -3.59 -6.24 -6.59
CA GLY A 117 -4.29 -4.97 -6.40
C GLY A 117 -3.47 -3.80 -6.91
N ILE A 118 -4.06 -2.96 -7.77
CA ILE A 118 -3.40 -1.79 -8.34
C ILE A 118 -4.09 -0.51 -7.86
N ASP A 119 -3.30 0.35 -7.23
CA ASP A 119 -3.71 1.69 -6.81
C ASP A 119 -3.85 2.59 -8.04
N PHE A 120 -5.05 3.14 -8.26
CA PHE A 120 -5.38 4.13 -9.29
C PHE A 120 -5.85 5.47 -8.69
N THR A 121 -5.31 5.83 -7.52
CA THR A 121 -5.55 7.13 -6.90
C THR A 121 -4.79 8.25 -7.60
N LYS A 122 -5.24 9.48 -7.37
CA LYS A 122 -4.76 10.68 -8.02
C LYS A 122 -3.36 11.08 -7.56
N SER A 123 -2.88 10.60 -6.42
CA SER A 123 -1.52 10.90 -5.95
C SER A 123 -0.43 10.50 -6.96
N ASN A 124 -0.70 9.45 -7.72
CA ASN A 124 0.11 8.99 -8.85
C ASN A 124 0.45 10.06 -9.89
N GLU A 125 -0.35 11.14 -10.01
CA GLU A 125 -0.05 12.26 -10.92
C GLU A 125 1.19 13.07 -10.48
N TRP A 126 1.54 13.04 -9.19
CA TRP A 126 2.62 13.86 -8.63
C TRP A 126 3.70 13.08 -7.89
N THR A 127 3.46 11.83 -7.48
CA THR A 127 4.46 10.95 -6.83
C THR A 127 5.51 10.37 -7.78
N GLY A 128 5.49 10.76 -9.06
CA GLY A 128 6.57 10.53 -10.03
C GLY A 128 7.48 11.74 -10.26
N LYS A 129 7.43 12.76 -9.40
CA LYS A 129 8.15 14.02 -9.56
C LYS A 129 9.66 13.84 -9.64
N LEU A 130 10.23 13.00 -8.77
CA LEU A 130 11.66 12.73 -8.69
C LEU A 130 12.01 11.44 -9.45
N SER A 131 11.30 10.36 -9.17
CA SER A 131 11.58 9.00 -9.66
C SER A 131 11.18 8.78 -11.12
N PHE A 132 10.21 9.54 -11.64
CA PHE A 132 9.68 9.33 -12.98
C PHE A 132 9.61 10.61 -13.82
N GLY A 133 10.50 11.56 -13.56
CA GLY A 133 10.71 12.72 -14.41
C GLY A 133 9.50 13.66 -14.49
N ARG A 134 8.75 13.83 -13.39
CA ARG A 134 7.53 14.66 -13.30
C ARG A 134 6.38 14.18 -14.16
N ARG A 135 6.36 12.90 -14.49
CA ARG A 135 5.22 12.24 -15.14
C ARG A 135 4.40 11.50 -14.11
N SER A 136 3.14 11.26 -14.46
CA SER A 136 2.29 10.34 -13.70
C SER A 136 2.93 8.96 -13.66
N LEU A 137 2.84 8.27 -12.52
CA LEU A 137 3.28 6.88 -12.37
C LEU A 137 2.46 5.91 -13.25
N HIS A 138 1.30 6.34 -13.75
CA HIS A 138 0.48 5.61 -14.73
C HIS A 138 0.63 6.11 -16.17
N ASP A 139 1.59 6.99 -16.48
CA ASP A 139 1.77 7.47 -17.85
C ASP A 139 2.06 6.30 -18.80
N ILE A 140 1.17 6.08 -19.78
CA ILE A 140 1.32 5.00 -20.76
C ILE A 140 2.09 5.54 -21.96
N GLY A 141 3.30 5.02 -22.17
CA GLY A 141 4.18 5.43 -23.26
C GLY A 141 4.90 4.28 -23.93
N THR A 142 6.01 4.63 -24.59
CA THR A 142 6.96 3.68 -25.20
C THR A 142 7.83 3.00 -24.16
N ALA A 143 8.18 3.69 -23.08
CA ALA A 143 8.88 3.12 -21.94
C ALA A 143 7.87 2.69 -20.87
N GLN A 144 8.18 1.61 -20.16
CA GLN A 144 7.36 1.12 -19.05
C GLN A 144 7.38 2.12 -17.88
N ASN A 145 6.20 2.46 -17.38
CA ASN A 145 6.08 3.17 -16.11
C ASN A 145 6.35 2.24 -14.91
N PRO A 146 6.50 2.78 -13.68
CA PRO A 146 6.87 1.98 -12.51
C PRO A 146 5.90 0.83 -12.20
N TYR A 147 4.60 1.00 -12.43
CA TYR A 147 3.62 -0.08 -12.29
C TYR A 147 3.86 -1.19 -13.32
N GLU A 148 4.07 -0.85 -14.59
CA GLU A 148 4.37 -1.82 -15.64
C GLU A 148 5.65 -2.60 -15.35
N GLN A 149 6.69 -1.92 -14.86
CA GLN A 149 7.94 -2.56 -14.46
C GLN A 149 7.72 -3.53 -13.30
N ALA A 150 6.98 -3.11 -12.26
CA ALA A 150 6.65 -3.96 -11.12
C ALA A 150 5.87 -5.21 -11.56
N ILE A 151 4.77 -5.05 -12.30
CA ILE A 151 3.96 -6.18 -12.84
C ILE A 151 4.85 -7.14 -13.65
N SER A 152 5.70 -6.60 -14.53
CA SER A 152 6.58 -7.40 -15.39
C SER A 152 7.64 -8.19 -14.60
N ILE A 153 8.21 -7.59 -13.55
CA ILE A 153 9.25 -8.25 -12.74
C ILE A 153 8.60 -9.27 -11.80
N ILE A 154 7.48 -8.94 -11.17
CA ILE A 154 6.68 -9.89 -10.39
C ILE A 154 6.32 -11.10 -11.25
N GLY A 155 5.81 -10.88 -12.47
CA GLY A 155 5.46 -11.96 -13.39
C GLY A 155 6.64 -12.86 -13.75
N ARG A 156 7.84 -12.33 -13.87
CA ARG A 156 9.03 -13.15 -14.18
C ARG A 156 9.62 -13.86 -12.96
N THR A 157 9.38 -13.36 -11.76
CA THR A 157 10.07 -13.82 -10.55
C THR A 157 9.18 -14.60 -9.59
N LEU A 158 7.89 -14.26 -9.53
CA LEU A 158 6.93 -14.85 -8.59
C LEU A 158 5.94 -15.83 -9.25
N SER A 159 5.75 -15.79 -10.58
CA SER A 159 4.83 -16.70 -11.28
C SER A 159 5.18 -18.18 -11.11
N VAL A 160 6.45 -18.51 -10.86
CA VAL A 160 6.90 -19.89 -10.60
C VAL A 160 6.30 -20.48 -9.33
N PHE A 161 5.75 -19.64 -8.44
CA PHE A 161 5.09 -20.07 -7.21
C PHE A 161 3.56 -20.09 -7.34
N ASP A 162 3.00 -19.65 -8.47
CA ASP A 162 1.56 -19.65 -8.70
C ASP A 162 1.09 -21.02 -9.21
N GLU A 163 0.00 -21.56 -8.65
CA GLU A 163 -0.44 -22.94 -8.92
C GLU A 163 -1.01 -23.13 -10.33
N ASP A 164 -1.83 -22.19 -10.78
CA ASP A 164 -2.67 -22.34 -11.97
C ASP A 164 -2.43 -21.25 -13.03
N ASN A 165 -1.55 -20.29 -12.73
CA ASN A 165 -1.27 -19.10 -13.53
C ASN A 165 -2.52 -18.22 -13.75
N LEU A 166 -3.53 -18.34 -12.88
CA LEU A 166 -4.73 -17.52 -12.90
C LEU A 166 -4.63 -16.44 -11.82
N ILE A 167 -4.49 -15.19 -12.27
CA ILE A 167 -4.20 -14.05 -11.41
C ILE A 167 -5.44 -13.14 -11.30
N PRO A 168 -6.23 -13.21 -10.22
CA PRO A 168 -7.24 -12.20 -9.92
C PRO A 168 -6.61 -10.80 -9.82
N CYS A 169 -6.98 -9.91 -10.73
CA CYS A 169 -6.46 -8.54 -10.82
C CYS A 169 -7.55 -7.52 -10.58
N PHE A 170 -7.28 -6.58 -9.68
CA PHE A 170 -8.22 -5.55 -9.24
C PHE A 170 -7.59 -4.16 -9.25
N GLY A 171 -8.41 -3.14 -9.51
CA GLY A 171 -8.08 -1.74 -9.33
C GLY A 171 -8.90 -1.09 -8.22
N PHE A 172 -8.33 -0.08 -7.56
CA PHE A 172 -9.01 0.70 -6.53
C PHE A 172 -8.57 2.17 -6.55
N GLY A 173 -9.35 3.07 -5.94
CA GLY A 173 -8.98 4.49 -5.81
C GLY A 173 -9.28 5.38 -7.02
N ASP A 174 -9.81 4.81 -8.10
CA ASP A 174 -10.33 5.58 -9.22
C ASP A 174 -11.69 6.21 -8.86
N ALA A 175 -12.21 7.08 -9.73
CA ALA A 175 -13.47 7.78 -9.48
C ALA A 175 -14.72 6.89 -9.45
N SER A 176 -14.64 5.62 -9.86
CA SER A 176 -15.72 4.66 -9.69
C SER A 176 -15.71 3.99 -8.31
N THR A 177 -14.51 3.77 -7.73
CA THR A 177 -14.33 2.99 -6.50
C THR A 177 -14.07 3.83 -5.25
N HIS A 178 -13.41 4.99 -5.39
CA HIS A 178 -12.91 5.79 -4.27
C HIS A 178 -12.17 4.91 -3.24
N ASP A 179 -12.40 5.11 -1.95
CA ASP A 179 -11.85 4.30 -0.85
C ASP A 179 -12.81 3.20 -0.37
N GLN A 180 -13.86 2.88 -1.13
CA GLN A 180 -14.95 2.00 -0.68
C GLN A 180 -14.99 0.66 -1.41
N GLU A 181 -14.66 0.61 -2.69
CA GLU A 181 -14.79 -0.59 -3.51
C GLU A 181 -13.52 -0.93 -4.27
N VAL A 182 -13.53 -2.08 -4.94
CA VAL A 182 -12.56 -2.43 -6.00
C VAL A 182 -13.31 -2.72 -7.29
N PHE A 183 -12.65 -2.54 -8.42
CA PHE A 183 -13.13 -3.06 -9.70
C PHE A 183 -12.25 -4.22 -10.17
N SER A 184 -12.87 -5.24 -10.76
CA SER A 184 -12.15 -6.32 -11.43
C SER A 184 -11.63 -5.86 -12.80
N PHE A 185 -10.48 -6.37 -13.24
CA PHE A 185 -9.93 -6.09 -14.56
C PHE A 185 -10.82 -6.60 -15.70
N TYR A 186 -11.68 -7.58 -15.42
CA TYR A 186 -12.67 -8.14 -16.33
C TYR A 186 -14.08 -8.09 -15.74
N SER A 187 -15.07 -7.80 -16.59
CA SER A 187 -16.46 -7.58 -16.19
C SER A 187 -17.18 -8.84 -15.67
N ASP A 188 -16.70 -10.02 -16.04
CA ASP A 188 -17.19 -11.32 -15.58
C ASP A 188 -16.41 -11.84 -14.36
N ASN A 189 -15.54 -11.01 -13.78
CA ASN A 189 -14.64 -11.36 -12.67
C ASN A 189 -13.69 -12.53 -12.98
N ARG A 190 -13.41 -12.81 -14.27
CA ARG A 190 -12.41 -13.82 -14.59
C ARG A 190 -11.01 -13.34 -14.19
N PRO A 191 -10.14 -14.24 -13.70
CA PRO A 191 -8.73 -13.93 -13.49
C PRO A 191 -8.00 -13.69 -14.83
N CYS A 192 -6.86 -12.99 -14.77
CA CYS A 192 -5.91 -12.90 -15.86
C CYS A 192 -5.16 -14.23 -16.02
N ASN A 193 -4.90 -14.64 -17.25
CA ASN A 193 -4.03 -15.76 -17.58
C ASN A 193 -2.57 -15.27 -17.59
N GLY A 194 -1.94 -15.34 -16.42
CA GLY A 194 -0.58 -14.87 -16.18
C GLY A 194 -0.45 -13.36 -16.08
N PHE A 195 0.76 -12.93 -15.73
CA PHE A 195 1.12 -11.53 -15.58
C PHE A 195 1.25 -10.80 -16.93
N GLU A 196 1.47 -11.53 -18.03
CA GLU A 196 1.43 -10.98 -19.38
C GLU A 196 0.04 -10.41 -19.69
N GLU A 197 -1.03 -11.18 -19.44
CA GLU A 197 -2.40 -10.69 -19.64
C GLU A 197 -2.75 -9.59 -18.63
N ALA A 198 -2.25 -9.68 -17.39
CA ALA A 198 -2.43 -8.62 -16.39
C ALA A 198 -1.82 -7.29 -16.85
N LEU A 199 -0.61 -7.31 -17.42
CA LEU A 199 0.06 -6.13 -17.96
C LEU A 199 -0.66 -5.55 -19.16
N ASP A 200 -1.09 -6.39 -20.10
CA ASP A 200 -1.86 -5.96 -21.27
C ASP A 200 -3.17 -5.26 -20.84
N ARG A 201 -3.89 -5.87 -19.89
CA ARG A 201 -5.13 -5.29 -19.36
C ARG A 201 -4.92 -4.02 -18.57
N TYR A 202 -3.85 -3.93 -17.78
CA TYR A 202 -3.47 -2.68 -17.13
C TYR A 202 -3.31 -1.55 -18.17
N ARG A 203 -2.58 -1.79 -19.26
CA ARG A 203 -2.37 -0.80 -20.34
C ARG A 203 -3.67 -0.41 -21.06
N GLU A 204 -4.63 -1.32 -21.18
CA GLU A 204 -5.94 -1.06 -21.78
C GLU A 204 -6.89 -0.27 -20.87
N ILE A 205 -6.83 -0.53 -19.56
CA ILE A 205 -7.72 0.09 -18.57
C ILE A 205 -7.28 1.52 -18.25
N VAL A 206 -5.98 1.75 -18.00
CA VAL A 206 -5.44 3.02 -17.50
C VAL A 206 -5.92 4.25 -18.29
N PRO A 207 -5.89 4.29 -19.64
CA PRO A 207 -6.32 5.46 -20.41
C PRO A 207 -7.80 5.82 -20.25
N ASN A 208 -8.61 4.88 -19.74
CA ASN A 208 -10.04 5.04 -19.52
C ASN A 208 -10.38 5.41 -18.06
N LEU A 209 -9.41 5.43 -17.16
CA LEU A 209 -9.64 5.73 -15.75
C LEU A 209 -9.67 7.24 -15.48
N ARG A 210 -10.43 7.63 -14.46
CA ARG A 210 -10.30 8.94 -13.82
C ARG A 210 -9.73 8.72 -12.43
N LEU A 211 -8.43 8.98 -12.26
CA LEU A 211 -7.77 8.85 -10.96
C LEU A 211 -8.45 9.74 -9.92
N ALA A 212 -8.65 9.21 -8.71
CA ALA A 212 -9.40 9.89 -7.66
C ALA A 212 -8.81 9.62 -6.25
N GLY A 213 -9.68 9.32 -5.29
CA GLY A 213 -9.33 9.06 -3.89
C GLY A 213 -10.60 9.16 -3.03
N PRO A 214 -10.51 9.10 -1.69
CA PRO A 214 -9.30 8.88 -0.89
C PRO A 214 -8.60 7.53 -1.15
N THR A 215 -7.41 7.35 -0.57
CA THR A 215 -6.61 6.12 -0.66
C THR A 215 -6.78 5.29 0.61
N SER A 216 -7.31 4.07 0.48
CA SER A 216 -7.36 3.05 1.53
C SER A 216 -7.09 1.67 0.92
N PHE A 217 -6.34 0.82 1.60
CA PHE A 217 -6.13 -0.57 1.17
C PHE A 217 -7.19 -1.53 1.72
N ALA A 218 -8.11 -1.04 2.57
CA ALA A 218 -9.15 -1.88 3.15
C ALA A 218 -9.99 -2.60 2.08
N PRO A 219 -10.49 -1.95 1.00
CA PRO A 219 -11.31 -2.64 0.01
C PRO A 219 -10.58 -3.81 -0.66
N ILE A 220 -9.31 -3.63 -1.04
CA ILE A 220 -8.54 -4.68 -1.72
C ILE A 220 -8.15 -5.82 -0.78
N ILE A 221 -7.80 -5.52 0.47
CA ILE A 221 -7.50 -6.54 1.49
C ILE A 221 -8.76 -7.34 1.81
N GLU A 222 -9.92 -6.70 1.92
CA GLU A 222 -11.19 -7.38 2.15
C GLU A 222 -11.63 -8.25 0.98
N THR A 223 -11.39 -7.82 -0.27
CA THR A 223 -11.57 -8.65 -1.46
C THR A 223 -10.66 -9.89 -1.42
N ALA A 224 -9.39 -9.74 -1.05
CA ALA A 224 -8.48 -10.88 -0.93
C ALA A 224 -8.92 -11.86 0.17
N ILE A 225 -9.38 -11.36 1.32
CA ILE A 225 -9.97 -12.20 2.38
C ILE A 225 -11.17 -12.99 1.85
N SER A 226 -12.04 -12.35 1.07
CA SER A 226 -13.20 -12.99 0.42
C SER A 226 -12.76 -14.11 -0.53
N ILE A 227 -11.73 -13.88 -1.34
CA ILE A 227 -11.17 -14.90 -2.25
C ILE A 227 -10.65 -16.09 -1.46
N VAL A 228 -9.81 -15.86 -0.44
CA VAL A 228 -9.27 -16.91 0.43
C VAL A 228 -10.37 -17.74 1.09
N ASP A 229 -11.44 -17.11 1.56
CA ASP A 229 -12.58 -17.85 2.14
C ASP A 229 -13.31 -18.69 1.08
N SER A 230 -13.51 -18.14 -0.11
CA SER A 230 -14.21 -18.80 -1.22
C SER A 230 -13.47 -20.01 -1.78
N THR A 231 -12.13 -19.99 -1.75
CA THR A 231 -11.25 -21.09 -2.16
C THR A 231 -11.05 -22.14 -1.06
N GLY A 232 -11.81 -22.04 0.05
CA GLY A 232 -11.75 -23.02 1.14
C GLY A 232 -10.59 -22.82 2.11
N GLY A 233 -10.01 -21.62 2.15
CA GLY A 233 -8.86 -21.31 3.00
C GLY A 233 -7.54 -21.79 2.41
N GLN A 234 -7.40 -21.79 1.08
CA GLN A 234 -6.09 -21.98 0.44
C GLN A 234 -5.17 -20.79 0.71
N TYR A 235 -3.86 -21.03 0.73
CA TYR A 235 -2.89 -19.96 0.95
C TYR A 235 -2.82 -19.02 -0.25
N HIS A 236 -2.88 -17.71 0.01
CA HIS A 236 -2.76 -16.68 -1.01
C HIS A 236 -1.73 -15.61 -0.60
N VAL A 237 -1.11 -15.00 -1.61
CA VAL A 237 -0.31 -13.78 -1.46
C VAL A 237 -1.00 -12.66 -2.22
N LEU A 238 -1.41 -11.61 -1.51
CA LEU A 238 -1.91 -10.38 -2.09
C LEU A 238 -0.74 -9.42 -2.36
N LEU A 239 -0.52 -9.11 -3.64
CA LEU A 239 0.43 -8.11 -4.11
C LEU A 239 -0.31 -6.79 -4.35
N ILE A 240 -0.04 -5.77 -3.52
CA ILE A 240 -0.56 -4.42 -3.72
C ILE A 240 0.53 -3.57 -4.34
N ILE A 241 0.31 -2.99 -5.50
CA ILE A 241 1.24 -2.02 -6.13
C ILE A 241 0.65 -0.62 -5.92
N ALA A 242 1.36 0.23 -5.18
CA ALA A 242 0.87 1.54 -4.79
C ALA A 242 1.98 2.58 -4.59
N ASP A 243 1.60 3.86 -4.55
CA ASP A 243 2.52 4.98 -4.32
C ASP A 243 2.69 5.39 -2.84
N GLY A 244 2.06 4.62 -1.94
CA GLY A 244 2.19 4.76 -0.49
C GLY A 244 1.38 5.89 0.14
N GLN A 245 0.57 6.64 -0.62
CA GLN A 245 -0.14 7.81 -0.13
C GLN A 245 -1.51 7.49 0.48
N VAL A 246 -1.56 6.64 1.52
CA VAL A 246 -2.80 6.43 2.30
C VAL A 246 -3.28 7.77 2.86
N THR A 247 -4.55 8.10 2.63
CA THR A 247 -5.04 9.46 2.89
C THR A 247 -5.03 9.79 4.38
N ARG A 248 -4.35 10.88 4.75
CA ARG A 248 -4.41 11.47 6.10
C ARG A 248 -5.35 12.67 6.07
N SER A 249 -6.22 12.82 7.07
CA SER A 249 -7.06 14.02 7.18
C SER A 249 -6.22 15.21 7.63
N VAL A 250 -6.54 16.42 7.16
CA VAL A 250 -5.93 17.67 7.65
C VAL A 250 -6.34 17.97 9.10
N ASP A 251 -7.44 17.39 9.57
CA ASP A 251 -7.94 17.52 10.93
C ASP A 251 -7.34 16.47 11.89
N THR A 252 -6.58 15.50 11.37
CA THR A 252 -5.91 14.50 12.21
C THR A 252 -4.77 15.15 12.97
N GLN A 253 -4.92 15.25 14.29
CA GLN A 253 -3.85 15.75 15.16
C GLN A 253 -2.61 14.86 15.04
N SER A 254 -1.43 15.43 15.27
CA SER A 254 -0.17 14.66 15.28
C SER A 254 -0.29 13.43 16.19
N GLY A 255 -0.10 12.23 15.62
CA GLY A 255 -0.23 10.95 16.33
C GLY A 255 -1.60 10.28 16.24
N GLN A 256 -2.60 10.86 15.57
CA GLN A 256 -3.88 10.21 15.31
C GLN A 256 -3.98 9.66 13.89
N LEU A 257 -4.62 8.49 13.76
CA LEU A 257 -4.90 7.83 12.49
C LEU A 257 -6.19 8.40 11.85
N SER A 258 -6.14 8.64 10.55
CA SER A 258 -7.29 8.98 9.71
C SER A 258 -8.27 7.80 9.62
N THR A 259 -9.44 8.06 9.02
CA THR A 259 -10.42 7.01 8.72
C THR A 259 -9.85 5.95 7.77
N GLN A 260 -9.08 6.35 6.76
CA GLN A 260 -8.50 5.44 5.77
C GLN A 260 -7.32 4.63 6.34
N GLU A 261 -6.49 5.26 7.18
CA GLU A 261 -5.41 4.58 7.90
C GLU A 261 -5.98 3.52 8.85
N ARG A 262 -7.00 3.89 9.63
CA ARG A 262 -7.65 2.96 10.56
C ARG A 262 -8.32 1.80 9.83
N ALA A 263 -9.08 2.08 8.77
CA ALA A 263 -9.70 1.02 7.97
C ALA A 263 -8.67 0.07 7.37
N THR A 264 -7.52 0.60 6.91
CA THR A 264 -6.42 -0.21 6.39
C THR A 264 -5.82 -1.11 7.48
N ILE A 265 -5.51 -0.56 8.66
CA ILE A 265 -4.99 -1.31 9.80
C ILE A 265 -5.98 -2.40 10.24
N ASP A 266 -7.26 -2.05 10.38
CA ASP A 266 -8.32 -3.00 10.76
C ASP A 266 -8.44 -4.14 9.74
N ALA A 267 -8.32 -3.84 8.45
CA ALA A 267 -8.32 -4.84 7.39
C ALA A 267 -7.09 -5.75 7.45
N ILE A 268 -5.89 -5.22 7.74
CA ILE A 268 -4.67 -6.03 7.91
C ILE A 268 -4.80 -6.95 9.14
N VAL A 269 -5.29 -6.43 10.26
CA VAL A 269 -5.55 -7.23 11.48
C VAL A 269 -6.56 -8.34 11.18
N LYS A 270 -7.64 -8.03 10.46
CA LYS A 270 -8.63 -9.02 10.02
C LYS A 270 -8.02 -10.06 9.09
N ALA A 271 -7.17 -9.65 8.15
CA ALA A 271 -6.46 -10.53 7.21
C ALA A 271 -5.54 -11.52 7.93
N SER A 272 -4.91 -11.13 9.04
CA SER A 272 -4.05 -12.02 9.84
C SER A 272 -4.79 -13.24 10.43
N GLN A 273 -6.13 -13.27 10.33
CA GLN A 273 -6.94 -14.41 10.72
C GLN A 273 -7.19 -15.40 9.56
N TYR A 274 -6.65 -15.15 8.38
CA TYR A 274 -6.77 -15.98 7.18
C TYR A 274 -5.37 -16.44 6.74
N PRO A 275 -5.27 -17.52 5.95
CA PRO A 275 -4.00 -17.91 5.32
C PRO A 275 -3.65 -16.95 4.17
N LEU A 276 -3.43 -15.69 4.51
CA LEU A 276 -3.22 -14.58 3.59
C LEU A 276 -1.99 -13.77 4.00
N SER A 277 -1.01 -13.71 3.10
CA SER A 277 0.11 -12.78 3.17
C SER A 277 -0.13 -11.58 2.29
N ILE A 278 0.33 -10.40 2.71
CA ILE A 278 0.20 -9.14 1.96
C ILE A 278 1.61 -8.62 1.69
N VAL A 279 1.90 -8.33 0.43
CA VAL A 279 3.15 -7.70 0.01
C VAL A 279 2.81 -6.38 -0.68
N LEU A 280 3.21 -5.27 -0.08
CA LEU A 280 3.05 -3.94 -0.65
C LEU A 280 4.31 -3.54 -1.42
N VAL A 281 4.16 -3.37 -2.72
CA VAL A 281 5.21 -2.93 -3.65
C VAL A 281 5.08 -1.42 -3.85
N GLY A 282 5.95 -0.67 -3.18
CA GLY A 282 5.99 0.79 -3.22
C GLY A 282 6.67 1.34 -4.47
N VAL A 283 5.90 2.01 -5.33
CA VAL A 283 6.40 2.69 -6.54
C VAL A 283 6.32 4.22 -6.40
N GLY A 284 7.21 4.95 -7.08
CA GLY A 284 7.26 6.41 -6.98
C GLY A 284 8.11 6.94 -5.81
N ASP A 285 7.85 8.19 -5.45
CA ASP A 285 8.69 9.01 -4.56
C ASP A 285 8.45 8.77 -3.06
N GLY A 286 7.36 8.10 -2.68
CA GLY A 286 6.90 8.04 -1.29
C GLY A 286 6.30 9.38 -0.82
N PRO A 287 6.35 9.71 0.49
CA PRO A 287 7.15 9.07 1.55
C PRO A 287 6.62 7.69 1.98
N TRP A 288 7.50 6.88 2.57
CA TRP A 288 7.24 5.46 2.92
C TRP A 288 7.12 5.20 4.42
N ASP A 289 7.20 6.23 5.27
CA ASP A 289 7.25 6.07 6.74
C ASP A 289 6.07 5.24 7.29
N MET A 290 4.86 5.48 6.78
CA MET A 290 3.67 4.74 7.19
C MET A 290 3.73 3.27 6.75
N MET A 291 4.33 2.98 5.60
CA MET A 291 4.41 1.61 5.10
C MET A 291 5.40 0.80 5.94
N HIS A 292 6.48 1.43 6.43
CA HIS A 292 7.37 0.84 7.45
C HIS A 292 6.68 0.65 8.80
N GLU A 293 5.74 1.54 9.18
CA GLU A 293 4.94 1.36 10.39
C GLU A 293 4.01 0.13 10.27
N PHE A 294 3.44 -0.11 9.09
CA PHE A 294 2.57 -1.27 8.83
C PHE A 294 3.31 -2.61 8.79
N ASP A 295 4.57 -2.60 8.35
CA ASP A 295 5.46 -3.77 8.31
C ASP A 295 5.66 -4.37 9.71
N ASP A 296 6.13 -3.56 10.66
CA ASP A 296 6.64 -4.06 11.95
C ASP A 296 5.71 -3.80 13.15
N ASN A 297 4.79 -2.82 13.07
CA ASN A 297 4.18 -2.21 14.25
C ASN A 297 2.65 -2.22 14.28
N ILE A 298 1.98 -3.17 13.60
CA ILE A 298 0.52 -3.32 13.70
C ILE A 298 0.16 -4.14 14.95
N PRO A 299 -0.49 -3.54 15.97
CA PRO A 299 -0.91 -4.27 17.15
C PRO A 299 -2.09 -5.21 16.83
N SER A 300 -2.19 -6.31 17.59
CA SER A 300 -3.34 -7.24 17.58
C SER A 300 -3.49 -8.13 16.35
N ARG A 301 -2.58 -8.08 15.36
CA ARG A 301 -2.52 -9.10 14.31
C ARG A 301 -2.08 -10.46 14.88
N ALA A 302 -2.66 -11.56 14.40
CA ALA A 302 -2.40 -12.90 14.93
C ALA A 302 -1.00 -13.43 14.56
N PHE A 303 -0.48 -12.98 13.41
CA PHE A 303 0.90 -13.11 12.96
C PHE A 303 1.23 -11.91 12.07
N ASP A 304 2.51 -11.65 11.89
CA ASP A 304 3.02 -10.69 10.93
C ASP A 304 2.67 -11.14 9.51
N ASN A 305 1.75 -10.45 8.85
CA ASN A 305 1.19 -10.85 7.57
C ASN A 305 1.36 -9.78 6.48
N PHE A 306 2.22 -8.79 6.71
CA PHE A 306 2.37 -7.63 5.84
C PHE A 306 3.85 -7.32 5.64
N GLN A 307 4.31 -7.38 4.39
CA GLN A 307 5.67 -7.00 3.96
C GLN A 307 5.61 -5.73 3.11
N PHE A 308 6.44 -4.73 3.41
CA PHE A 308 6.68 -3.58 2.53
C PHE A 308 7.97 -3.74 1.71
N VAL A 309 7.91 -3.42 0.42
CA VAL A 309 9.07 -3.39 -0.49
C VAL A 309 9.13 -2.07 -1.25
N ASN A 310 10.20 -1.30 -1.02
CA ASN A 310 10.46 -0.07 -1.76
C ASN A 310 11.05 -0.38 -3.15
N PHE A 311 10.18 -0.59 -4.13
CA PHE A 311 10.56 -0.95 -5.50
C PHE A 311 11.40 0.15 -6.15
N THR A 312 11.00 1.43 -6.00
CA THR A 312 11.74 2.56 -6.59
C THR A 312 13.18 2.60 -6.10
N GLU A 313 13.41 2.40 -4.81
CA GLU A 313 14.75 2.40 -4.23
C GLU A 313 15.61 1.29 -4.81
N ILE A 314 15.12 0.04 -4.85
CA ILE A 314 15.85 -1.09 -5.43
C ILE A 314 16.17 -0.82 -6.90
N MET A 315 15.19 -0.34 -7.67
CA MET A 315 15.38 -0.08 -9.09
C MET A 315 16.30 1.12 -9.39
N SER A 316 16.49 2.03 -8.43
CA SER A 316 17.39 3.17 -8.55
C SER A 316 18.87 2.83 -8.37
N LYS A 317 19.20 1.66 -7.80
CA LYS A 317 20.59 1.26 -7.51
C LYS A 317 21.45 1.21 -8.78
N SER A 318 22.72 1.58 -8.67
CA SER A 318 23.67 1.53 -9.80
C SER A 318 24.30 0.13 -9.97
N ILE A 319 23.46 -0.89 -10.17
CA ILE A 319 23.85 -2.30 -10.36
C ILE A 319 23.18 -2.88 -11.63
N PRO A 320 23.62 -4.04 -12.17
CA PRO A 320 22.96 -4.68 -13.31
C PRO A 320 21.47 -4.97 -13.06
N THR A 321 20.64 -4.85 -14.10
CA THR A 321 19.18 -5.04 -14.03
C THR A 321 18.79 -6.38 -13.43
N GLU A 322 19.48 -7.46 -13.83
CA GLU A 322 19.19 -8.81 -13.34
C GLU A 322 19.39 -8.92 -11.83
N ARG A 323 20.35 -8.16 -11.27
CA ARG A 323 20.56 -8.10 -9.81
C ARG A 323 19.48 -7.29 -9.10
N LYS A 324 18.98 -6.21 -9.71
CA LYS A 324 17.86 -5.44 -9.14
C LYS A 324 16.60 -6.28 -9.07
N GLU A 325 16.31 -7.03 -10.14
CA GLU A 325 15.16 -7.94 -10.19
C GLU A 325 15.27 -9.04 -9.12
N ALA A 326 16.47 -9.62 -8.97
CA ALA A 326 16.72 -10.61 -7.92
C ALA A 326 16.61 -10.03 -6.50
N GLU A 327 17.13 -8.82 -6.27
CA GLU A 327 16.97 -8.11 -4.98
C GLU A 327 15.50 -7.79 -4.67
N PHE A 328 14.74 -7.35 -5.67
CA PHE A 328 13.31 -7.08 -5.52
C PHE A 328 12.53 -8.36 -5.21
N ALA A 329 12.75 -9.43 -5.95
CA ALA A 329 12.08 -10.70 -5.73
C ALA A 329 12.42 -11.28 -4.34
N LEU A 330 13.68 -11.16 -3.91
CA LEU A 330 14.10 -11.58 -2.58
C LEU A 330 13.39 -10.76 -1.49
N ALA A 331 13.32 -9.43 -1.65
CA ALA A 331 12.63 -8.57 -0.70
C ALA A 331 11.13 -8.87 -0.63
N ALA A 332 10.48 -9.10 -1.77
CA ALA A 332 9.05 -9.43 -1.84
C ALA A 332 8.71 -10.79 -1.19
N LEU A 333 9.65 -11.72 -1.17
CA LEU A 333 9.44 -13.06 -0.61
C LEU A 333 10.04 -13.25 0.78
N MET A 334 10.69 -12.23 1.36
CA MET A 334 11.50 -12.37 2.56
C MET A 334 10.73 -13.00 3.73
N GLU A 335 9.48 -12.59 3.94
CA GLU A 335 8.66 -13.08 5.04
C GLU A 335 7.76 -14.26 4.70
N ILE A 336 7.51 -14.51 3.41
CA ILE A 336 6.54 -15.51 2.94
C ILE A 336 6.74 -16.91 3.55
N PRO A 337 7.97 -17.45 3.70
CA PRO A 337 8.16 -18.76 4.33
C PRO A 337 7.69 -18.81 5.79
N SER A 338 8.03 -17.77 6.56
CA SER A 338 7.65 -17.65 7.97
C SER A 338 6.16 -17.39 8.14
N GLN A 339 5.59 -16.56 7.26
CA GLN A 339 4.16 -16.26 7.20
C GLN A 339 3.35 -17.52 6.89
N TYR A 340 3.71 -18.26 5.84
CA TYR A 340 3.08 -19.53 5.50
C TYR A 340 3.09 -20.51 6.68
N LYS A 341 4.25 -20.67 7.33
CA LYS A 341 4.36 -21.53 8.52
C LYS A 341 3.49 -21.06 9.68
N ALA A 342 3.36 -19.75 9.88
CA ALA A 342 2.45 -19.20 10.89
C ALA A 342 0.99 -19.59 10.59
N THR A 343 0.56 -19.60 9.32
CA THR A 343 -0.79 -20.04 8.95
C THR A 343 -1.06 -21.50 9.31
N ILE A 344 -0.05 -22.38 9.20
CA ILE A 344 -0.15 -23.79 9.60
C ILE A 344 -0.22 -23.90 11.12
N ASP A 345 0.71 -23.26 11.83
CA ASP A 345 0.83 -23.32 13.29
C ASP A 345 -0.42 -22.75 14.00
N LEU A 346 -1.01 -21.69 13.43
CA LEU A 346 -2.26 -21.07 13.89
C LEU A 346 -3.51 -21.81 13.40
N GLN A 347 -3.34 -22.87 12.61
CA GLN A 347 -4.42 -23.67 12.03
C GLN A 347 -5.40 -22.83 11.20
N LEU A 348 -4.89 -21.92 10.38
CA LEU A 348 -5.69 -21.07 9.48
C LEU A 348 -5.86 -21.74 8.12
N LEU A 349 -4.85 -22.47 7.66
CA LEU A 349 -4.84 -23.14 6.36
C LEU A 349 -5.95 -24.20 6.25
N GLY A 350 -6.65 -24.21 5.12
CA GLY A 350 -7.75 -25.14 4.82
C GLY A 350 -9.03 -24.90 5.62
N ARG A 351 -9.19 -23.72 6.24
CA ARG A 351 -10.39 -23.36 6.99
C ARG A 351 -11.22 -22.31 6.27
N ARG A 352 -12.44 -22.69 5.91
CA ARG A 352 -13.49 -21.78 5.48
C ARG A 352 -14.26 -21.23 6.68
N ARG A 353 -14.46 -19.92 6.70
CA ARG A 353 -15.23 -19.17 7.72
C ARG A 353 -16.63 -18.79 7.23
N GLY A 354 -16.90 -18.89 5.93
CA GLY A 354 -18.24 -18.72 5.37
C GLY A 354 -18.68 -17.26 5.32
N ILE A 355 -17.74 -16.36 5.05
CA ILE A 355 -18.06 -14.93 4.89
C ILE A 355 -18.74 -14.71 3.52
N PRO A 356 -19.65 -13.72 3.42
CA PRO A 356 -20.25 -13.37 2.14
C PRO A 356 -19.17 -12.89 1.17
N PRO A 357 -19.21 -13.30 -0.11
CA PRO A 357 -18.29 -12.78 -1.12
C PRO A 357 -18.42 -11.27 -1.25
N ARG A 358 -17.30 -10.56 -1.39
CA ARG A 358 -17.32 -9.13 -1.74
C ARG A 358 -17.64 -8.99 -3.23
N GLU A 359 -18.66 -8.21 -3.55
CA GLU A 359 -18.94 -7.85 -4.95
C GLU A 359 -17.90 -6.84 -5.45
N CYS A 360 -17.34 -7.10 -6.63
CA CYS A 360 -16.41 -6.20 -7.30
C CYS A 360 -17.14 -5.45 -8.42
N LEU A 361 -16.81 -4.18 -8.62
CA LEU A 361 -17.33 -3.41 -9.75
C LEU A 361 -16.75 -3.92 -11.07
N PRO A 362 -17.47 -3.79 -12.20
CA PRO A 362 -16.88 -4.02 -13.52
C PRO A 362 -15.82 -2.94 -13.83
N PRO A 363 -14.87 -3.22 -14.75
CA PRO A 363 -13.85 -2.24 -15.09
C PRO A 363 -14.48 -0.95 -15.66
N PRO A 364 -13.99 0.24 -15.27
CA PRO A 364 -14.60 1.48 -15.70
C PRO A 364 -14.46 1.66 -17.21
N SER A 365 -15.57 2.00 -17.87
CA SER A 365 -15.56 2.39 -19.28
C SER A 365 -15.60 3.91 -19.40
N ARG A 366 -14.98 4.47 -20.44
CA ARG A 366 -14.94 5.92 -20.70
C ARG A 366 -16.33 6.59 -20.70
N ASN A 367 -17.37 5.83 -21.03
CA ASN A 367 -18.76 6.30 -21.06
C ASN A 367 -19.48 6.21 -19.69
N ALA A 368 -18.96 5.45 -18.73
CA ALA A 368 -19.58 5.27 -17.42
C ALA A 368 -19.61 6.58 -16.61
N TYR A 369 -18.55 7.39 -16.69
CA TYR A 369 -18.47 8.67 -15.98
C TYR A 369 -19.44 9.74 -16.52
N SER A 370 -20.00 9.55 -17.71
CA SER A 370 -20.93 10.48 -18.36
C SER A 370 -22.40 10.23 -17.99
N ARG A 371 -22.72 9.12 -17.31
CA ARG A 371 -24.12 8.73 -16.99
C ARG A 371 -24.62 9.16 -15.62
N GLY A 372 -23.82 9.84 -14.82
CA GLY A 372 -24.23 10.37 -13.52
C GLY A 372 -25.05 11.66 -13.60
N ASN A 373 -26.12 11.72 -14.43
CA ASN A 373 -27.11 12.80 -14.34
C ASN A 373 -28.47 12.51 -15.00
N SER A 374 -28.98 11.28 -14.88
CA SER A 374 -30.37 10.99 -15.24
C SER A 374 -31.17 10.56 -14.00
N PHE A 375 -31.62 11.56 -13.25
CA PHE A 375 -32.71 11.38 -12.30
C PHE A 375 -33.97 10.95 -13.05
N ASN A 376 -34.61 9.89 -12.54
CA ASN A 376 -35.90 9.37 -12.97
C ASN A 376 -36.92 10.48 -13.28
N GLN A 377 -37.35 10.58 -14.53
CA GLN A 377 -38.64 11.17 -14.86
C GLN A 377 -39.46 10.17 -15.66
N ARG A 378 -40.55 9.72 -15.03
CA ARG A 378 -41.66 8.99 -15.66
C ARG A 378 -42.21 9.80 -16.84
N PRO A 379 -42.64 9.15 -17.94
CA PRO A 379 -43.21 9.87 -19.07
C PRO A 379 -44.63 10.31 -18.73
N SER A 380 -44.88 11.62 -18.75
CA SER A 380 -46.22 12.18 -18.88
C SER A 380 -46.30 12.87 -20.23
N SER A 381 -47.17 12.33 -21.06
CA SER A 381 -47.60 12.83 -22.36
C SER A 381 -48.13 14.27 -22.29
N THR A 382 -47.65 15.17 -23.15
CA THR A 382 -48.51 16.08 -23.95
C THR A 382 -47.74 16.91 -24.99
N SER A 383 -48.18 16.77 -26.24
CA SER A 383 -48.36 17.77 -27.31
C SER A 383 -47.25 18.77 -27.70
N ASN A 384 -46.71 18.51 -28.89
CA ASN A 384 -46.31 19.44 -29.97
C ASN A 384 -46.74 20.92 -29.83
N TYR A 385 -45.75 21.82 -29.97
CA TYR A 385 -45.79 22.91 -30.97
C TYR A 385 -44.38 23.15 -31.52
N GLY A 386 -44.26 23.15 -32.84
CA GLY A 386 -42.99 23.27 -33.55
C GLY A 386 -42.40 24.67 -33.56
N ARG A 387 -41.08 24.74 -33.72
CA ARG A 387 -40.37 25.83 -34.41
C ARG A 387 -39.02 25.31 -34.94
N ARG A 388 -38.76 25.64 -36.21
CA ARG A 388 -37.56 25.34 -36.99
C ARG A 388 -36.32 26.09 -36.45
N PRO A 389 -35.10 25.68 -36.84
CA PRO A 389 -33.84 26.06 -36.20
C PRO A 389 -33.20 27.31 -36.86
N PRO A 390 -32.24 27.95 -36.19
CA PRO A 390 -31.17 28.66 -36.87
C PRO A 390 -29.86 27.86 -36.79
N THR A 391 -29.33 27.54 -37.95
CA THR A 391 -27.90 27.34 -38.21
C THR A 391 -27.11 28.59 -37.87
N THR A 392 -26.11 28.50 -37.00
CA THR A 392 -24.82 29.20 -37.21
C THR A 392 -23.73 28.53 -36.38
N THR A 393 -22.81 27.92 -37.11
CA THR A 393 -21.41 27.65 -36.76
C THR A 393 -20.71 28.91 -36.22
N TYR A 394 -20.08 28.82 -35.05
CA TYR A 394 -18.82 29.49 -34.75
C TYR A 394 -17.97 28.58 -33.87
N SER A 395 -16.92 28.04 -34.49
CA SER A 395 -15.76 27.48 -33.83
C SER A 395 -14.97 28.61 -33.18
N SER A 396 -14.62 28.45 -31.91
CA SER A 396 -13.47 29.12 -31.32
C SER A 396 -12.82 28.17 -30.33
N GLU A 397 -11.67 27.61 -30.72
CA GLU A 397 -10.73 26.97 -29.81
C GLU A 397 -10.36 27.97 -28.72
N SER A 398 -10.91 27.81 -27.51
CA SER A 398 -10.40 28.50 -26.33
C SER A 398 -9.10 27.81 -25.91
N THR A 399 -8.01 28.56 -25.81
CA THR A 399 -6.71 28.06 -25.32
C THR A 399 -6.87 27.45 -23.93
N LEU A 400 -6.01 26.48 -23.58
CA LEU A 400 -6.01 25.82 -22.26
C LEU A 400 -5.87 26.84 -21.09
N GLU A 401 -5.36 28.04 -21.38
CA GLU A 401 -5.23 29.15 -20.44
C GLU A 401 -6.59 29.74 -20.02
N ASP A 402 -7.57 29.85 -20.92
CA ASP A 402 -8.91 30.38 -20.60
C ASP A 402 -9.67 29.48 -19.61
N LYS A 403 -9.38 28.17 -19.62
CA LYS A 403 -9.98 27.21 -18.68
C LYS A 403 -9.40 27.31 -17.27
N LEU A 404 -8.27 27.99 -17.07
CA LEU A 404 -7.60 28.13 -15.78
C LEU A 404 -7.91 29.47 -15.09
N ILE A 405 -8.60 30.38 -15.77
CA ILE A 405 -8.89 31.73 -15.28
C ILE A 405 -10.27 31.78 -14.60
N CYS A 406 -10.36 32.54 -13.51
CA CYS A 406 -11.56 32.73 -12.71
C CYS A 406 -12.71 33.28 -13.58
N PRO A 407 -13.89 32.63 -13.58
CA PRO A 407 -15.02 33.03 -14.43
C PRO A 407 -15.73 34.31 -13.96
N ILE A 408 -15.30 34.90 -12.84
CA ILE A 408 -15.84 36.15 -12.32
C ILE A 408 -14.98 37.31 -12.78
N CYS A 409 -13.68 37.27 -12.49
CA CYS A 409 -12.80 38.39 -12.81
C CYS A 409 -12.18 38.27 -14.21
N MET A 410 -12.03 37.06 -14.76
CA MET A 410 -11.43 36.80 -16.08
C MET A 410 -9.94 37.16 -16.22
N TRP A 411 -9.18 37.28 -15.11
CA TRP A 411 -7.72 37.52 -15.18
C TRP A 411 -6.87 36.80 -14.12
N ARG A 412 -7.49 36.24 -13.07
CA ARG A 412 -6.78 35.51 -12.01
C ARG A 412 -6.96 34.01 -12.18
N SER A 413 -5.97 33.22 -11.78
CA SER A 413 -6.08 31.77 -11.77
C SER A 413 -7.15 31.28 -10.79
N LYS A 414 -7.68 30.07 -11.05
CA LYS A 414 -8.63 29.40 -10.17
C LYS A 414 -7.89 28.77 -8.98
N ASP A 415 -7.92 29.44 -7.83
CA ASP A 415 -7.32 28.99 -6.57
C ASP A 415 -8.36 28.80 -5.44
N CYS A 416 -9.65 28.68 -5.78
CA CYS A 416 -10.71 28.40 -4.81
C CYS A 416 -11.80 27.47 -5.40
N ALA A 417 -12.07 26.35 -4.74
CA ALA A 417 -13.14 25.41 -5.08
C ALA A 417 -14.31 25.50 -4.08
N PHE A 418 -15.54 25.37 -4.58
CA PHE A 418 -16.74 25.26 -3.75
C PHE A 418 -17.11 23.79 -3.51
N GLY A 419 -17.91 23.50 -2.47
CA GLY A 419 -18.43 22.16 -2.18
C GLY A 419 -19.21 21.50 -3.33
N CYS A 420 -19.67 22.28 -4.33
CA CYS A 420 -20.29 21.77 -5.55
C CYS A 420 -19.29 21.41 -6.67
N GLY A 421 -17.97 21.52 -6.44
CA GLY A 421 -16.91 21.19 -7.39
C GLY A 421 -16.52 22.31 -8.37
N HIS A 422 -17.23 23.44 -8.39
CA HIS A 422 -16.91 24.58 -9.24
C HIS A 422 -15.83 25.48 -8.64
N GLN A 423 -15.06 26.16 -9.50
CA GLN A 423 -13.89 26.91 -9.08
C GLN A 423 -13.91 28.38 -9.52
N THR A 424 -13.32 29.24 -8.69
CA THR A 424 -13.08 30.67 -8.90
C THR A 424 -11.71 31.04 -8.34
N CYS A 425 -11.27 32.30 -8.48
CA CYS A 425 -10.15 32.76 -7.66
C CYS A 425 -10.63 33.04 -6.23
N TYR A 426 -9.75 32.91 -5.25
CA TYR A 426 -10.04 33.04 -3.83
C TYR A 426 -10.70 34.37 -3.50
N ASP A 427 -10.19 35.47 -4.07
CA ASP A 427 -10.75 36.81 -3.81
C ASP A 427 -12.18 36.96 -4.36
N CYS A 428 -12.50 36.32 -5.48
CA CYS A 428 -13.87 36.33 -6.01
C CYS A 428 -14.78 35.32 -5.30
N GLY A 429 -14.24 34.23 -4.76
CA GLY A 429 -14.99 33.16 -4.12
C GLY A 429 -15.26 33.38 -2.62
N ARG A 430 -14.47 34.22 -1.94
CA ARG A 430 -14.50 34.37 -0.47
C ARG A 430 -15.85 34.83 0.06
N ASP A 431 -16.50 35.76 -0.63
CA ASP A 431 -17.73 36.41 -0.13
C ASP A 431 -19.00 35.88 -0.82
N LEU A 432 -18.89 34.82 -1.63
CA LEU A 432 -20.05 34.22 -2.31
C LEU A 432 -20.83 33.27 -1.40
N GLU A 433 -22.15 33.42 -1.37
CA GLU A 433 -23.07 32.49 -0.70
C GLU A 433 -23.64 31.45 -1.67
N ARG A 434 -23.64 31.74 -2.97
CA ARG A 434 -24.13 30.84 -4.04
C ARG A 434 -23.09 30.71 -5.14
N CYS A 435 -22.97 29.51 -5.68
CA CYS A 435 -22.08 29.24 -6.79
C CYS A 435 -22.54 29.99 -8.04
N PRO A 436 -21.70 30.80 -8.70
CA PRO A 436 -22.07 31.55 -9.90
C PRO A 436 -22.32 30.65 -11.12
N ILE A 437 -21.86 29.39 -11.06
CA ILE A 437 -21.96 28.43 -12.17
C ILE A 437 -23.20 27.54 -12.03
N CYS A 438 -23.46 26.97 -10.86
CA CYS A 438 -24.59 26.04 -10.65
C CYS A 438 -25.67 26.55 -9.68
N GLN A 439 -25.54 27.75 -9.13
CA GLN A 439 -26.50 28.38 -8.20
C GLN A 439 -26.74 27.65 -6.87
N SER A 440 -26.02 26.55 -6.61
CA SER A 440 -26.00 25.84 -5.33
C SER A 440 -25.49 26.74 -4.21
N THR A 441 -26.09 26.63 -3.02
CA THR A 441 -25.57 27.27 -1.80
C THR A 441 -24.16 26.76 -1.50
N ILE A 442 -23.24 27.67 -1.21
CA ILE A 442 -21.84 27.33 -0.91
C ILE A 442 -21.71 27.05 0.59
N THR A 443 -21.61 25.76 0.94
CA THR A 443 -21.37 25.32 2.32
C THR A 443 -19.88 25.16 2.64
N THR A 444 -19.05 24.95 1.62
CA THR A 444 -17.61 24.67 1.76
C THR A 444 -16.83 25.47 0.72
N LYS A 445 -15.71 26.07 1.14
CA LYS A 445 -14.74 26.81 0.29
C LYS A 445 -13.35 26.28 0.58
N ILE A 446 -12.64 25.82 -0.46
CA ILE A 446 -11.32 25.22 -0.35
C ILE A 446 -10.35 26.08 -1.15
N LYS A 447 -9.32 26.62 -0.51
CA LYS A 447 -8.23 27.31 -1.20
C LYS A 447 -7.27 26.29 -1.81
N LEU A 448 -6.94 26.45 -3.08
CA LEU A 448 -6.02 25.59 -3.83
C LEU A 448 -4.67 26.30 -3.88
N TYR A 449 -3.57 25.58 -3.65
CA TYR A 449 -2.20 26.13 -3.62
C TYR A 449 -1.42 25.80 -4.89
#